data_AF-A0A8B9LZV0-F1
#
_entry.id   AF-A0A8B9LZV0-F1
#
_cell.length_a   1.000
_cell.length_b   1.000
_cell.length_c   1.000
_cell.angle_alpha   90.00
_cell.angle_beta   90.00
_cell.angle_gamma   90.00
#
_symmetry.space_group_name_H-M   'P 1'
#
loop_
_entity.id
_entity.type
_entity.pdbx_description
1 polymer ?
#
loop_
_entity_poly.entity_id
_entity_poly.type
_entity_poly.pdbx_seq_one_letter_code
_entity_poly.pdbx_strand_id
1 'polypeptide(L)'
;MAGPHLQQPSFLLATLKADCVNKPFVQRCHDLETVIEEFPAKELHGIFPWLVESIFGSLDGIIVGWNLRCLQGRTNPTEYSVALDFLDPR
;
A
#
# COMPACT_ATOMS: atom_id res chain seq x y z
N MET A 1 -11.93 -3.37 27.01
CA MET A 1 -10.61 -3.15 26.39
C MET A 1 -10.35 -4.36 25.50
N ALA A 2 -10.61 -4.24 24.20
CA ALA A 2 -10.33 -5.32 23.25
C ALA A 2 -8.81 -5.35 23.06
N GLY A 3 -8.17 -6.48 23.34
CA GLY A 3 -6.74 -6.65 23.04
C GLY A 3 -6.49 -6.47 21.54
N PRO A 4 -5.26 -6.16 21.12
CA PRO A 4 -4.90 -6.17 19.72
C PRO A 4 -5.01 -7.61 19.26
N HIS A 5 -6.20 -7.95 18.74
CA HIS A 5 -6.45 -9.22 18.11
C HIS A 5 -5.41 -9.30 17.00
N LEU A 6 -4.52 -10.29 17.04
CA LEU A 6 -3.69 -10.67 15.90
C LEU A 6 -4.64 -10.77 14.69
N GLN A 7 -4.72 -9.69 13.91
CA GLN A 7 -5.59 -9.62 12.76
C GLN A 7 -5.03 -10.65 11.82
N GLN A 8 -5.78 -11.72 11.57
CA GLN A 8 -5.37 -12.72 10.58
C GLN A 8 -4.93 -11.97 9.31
N PRO A 9 -3.84 -12.37 8.65
CA PRO A 9 -3.32 -11.66 7.48
C PRO A 9 -4.38 -11.47 6.38
N SER A 10 -5.38 -12.36 6.32
CA SER A 10 -6.57 -12.25 5.48
C SER A 10 -7.46 -11.03 5.80
N PHE A 11 -7.68 -10.72 7.08
CA PHE A 11 -8.48 -9.57 7.50
C PHE A 11 -7.73 -8.26 7.24
N LEU A 12 -6.42 -8.21 7.55
CA LEU A 12 -5.58 -7.06 7.23
C LEU A 12 -5.55 -6.79 5.71
N LEU A 13 -5.37 -7.84 4.90
CA LEU A 13 -5.46 -7.73 3.44
C LEU A 13 -6.82 -7.21 2.96
N ALA A 14 -7.92 -7.68 3.56
CA ALA A 14 -9.26 -7.22 3.22
C ALA A 14 -9.45 -5.73 3.53
N THR A 15 -8.96 -5.27 4.70
CA THR A 15 -8.98 -3.86 5.09
C THR A 15 -8.16 -3.01 4.11
N LEU A 16 -6.91 -3.41 3.83
CA LEU A 16 -6.04 -2.69 2.90
C LEU A 16 -6.61 -2.61 1.48
N LYS A 17 -7.27 -3.68 1.00
CA LYS A 17 -7.97 -3.68 -0.28
C LYS A 17 -9.14 -2.71 -0.30
N ALA A 18 -9.94 -2.66 0.78
CA ALA A 18 -11.04 -1.71 0.89
C ALA A 18 -10.52 -0.26 0.93
N ASP A 19 -9.46 -0.02 1.68
CA ASP A 19 -8.81 1.29 1.78
C ASP A 19 -8.21 1.76 0.45
N CYS A 20 -7.70 0.82 -0.36
CA CYS A 20 -7.22 1.12 -1.71
C CYS A 20 -8.26 1.78 -2.62
N VAL A 21 -9.56 1.55 -2.40
CA VAL A 21 -10.65 2.11 -3.21
C VAL A 21 -11.30 3.33 -2.55
N ASN A 22 -11.29 3.38 -1.21
CA ASN A 22 -12.05 4.37 -0.46
C ASN A 22 -11.21 5.57 0.02
N LYS A 23 -9.88 5.43 0.14
CA LYS A 23 -9.00 6.48 0.68
C LYS A 23 -8.21 7.21 -0.42
N PRO A 24 -7.90 8.51 -0.23
CA PRO A 24 -7.04 9.25 -1.16
C PRO A 24 -5.62 8.67 -1.20
N PHE A 25 -4.90 8.87 -2.31
CA PHE A 25 -3.56 8.29 -2.54
C PHE A 25 -2.57 8.52 -1.40
N VAL A 26 -2.47 9.75 -0.90
CA VAL A 26 -1.55 10.10 0.19
C VAL A 26 -1.84 9.31 1.47
N GLN A 27 -3.12 9.21 1.84
CA GLN A 27 -3.53 8.45 3.03
C GLN A 27 -3.21 6.96 2.88
N ARG A 28 -3.42 6.41 1.68
CA ARG A 28 -3.09 5.01 1.39
C ARG A 28 -1.60 4.72 1.57
N CYS A 29 -0.72 5.63 1.14
CA CYS A 29 0.72 5.45 1.31
C CYS A 29 1.11 5.45 2.79
N HIS A 30 0.63 6.41 3.58
CA HIS A 30 0.93 6.47 5.01
C HIS A 30 0.35 5.29 5.80
N ASP A 31 -0.87 4.84 5.49
CA ASP A 31 -1.45 3.66 6.14
C ASP A 31 -0.64 2.39 5.82
N LEU A 32 -0.16 2.25 4.57
CA LEU A 32 0.70 1.14 4.17
C LEU A 32 2.08 1.19 4.83
N GLU A 33 2.68 2.36 4.90
CA GLU A 33 3.95 2.60 5.61
C GLU A 33 3.83 2.18 7.08
N THR A 34 2.78 2.66 7.75
CA THR A 34 2.47 2.32 9.15
C THR A 34 2.32 0.80 9.32
N VAL A 35 1.59 0.12 8.42
CA VAL A 35 1.45 -1.34 8.47
C VAL A 35 2.78 -2.06 8.25
N ILE A 36 3.63 -1.58 7.33
CA ILE A 36 4.95 -2.18 7.08
C ILE A 36 5.86 -2.03 8.31
N GLU A 37 5.76 -0.92 9.05
CA GLU A 37 6.54 -0.69 10.27
C GLU A 37 5.99 -1.43 11.49
N GLU A 38 4.67 -1.52 11.64
CA GLU A 38 4.03 -2.11 12.83
C GLU A 38 3.97 -3.65 12.80
N PHE A 39 3.94 -4.27 11.61
CA PHE A 39 3.77 -5.72 11.48
C PHE A 39 5.10 -6.44 11.25
N PRO A 40 5.32 -7.61 11.89
CA PRO A 40 6.53 -8.39 11.67
C PRO A 40 6.56 -8.96 10.24
N ALA A 41 7.75 -9.09 9.67
CA ALA A 41 7.96 -9.60 8.30
C ALA A 41 7.18 -10.88 7.97
N LYS A 42 7.05 -11.79 8.95
CA LYS A 42 6.30 -13.04 8.80
C LYS A 42 4.80 -12.82 8.46
N GLU A 43 4.18 -11.81 9.05
CA GLU A 43 2.79 -11.43 8.75
C GLU A 43 2.73 -10.69 7.41
N LEU A 44 3.71 -9.81 7.16
CA LEU A 44 3.81 -9.04 5.91
C LEU A 44 3.99 -9.92 4.67
N HIS A 45 4.68 -11.07 4.78
CA HIS A 45 4.85 -12.00 3.67
C HIS A 45 3.53 -12.45 3.03
N GLY A 46 2.44 -12.53 3.81
CA GLY A 46 1.12 -12.90 3.28
C GLY A 46 0.47 -11.82 2.43
N ILE A 47 0.82 -10.54 2.65
CA ILE A 47 0.24 -9.39 1.95
C ILE A 47 1.17 -8.82 0.87
N PHE A 48 2.47 -9.10 0.98
CA PHE A 48 3.50 -8.54 0.11
C PHE A 48 3.25 -8.78 -1.38
N PRO A 49 2.82 -9.97 -1.83
CA PRO A 49 2.52 -10.19 -3.24
C PRO A 49 1.43 -9.24 -3.75
N TRP A 50 0.34 -9.11 -2.99
CA TRP A 50 -0.74 -8.20 -3.33
C TRP A 50 -0.29 -6.73 -3.29
N LEU A 51 0.51 -6.34 -2.29
CA LEU A 51 1.04 -4.97 -2.17
C LEU A 51 1.83 -4.58 -3.42
N VAL A 52 2.73 -5.46 -3.87
CA VAL A 52 3.54 -5.25 -5.08
C VAL A 52 2.66 -5.12 -6.31
N GLU A 53 1.68 -6.01 -6.48
CA GLU A 53 0.72 -5.92 -7.60
C GLU A 53 -0.12 -4.65 -7.54
N SER A 54 -0.52 -4.20 -6.35
CA SER A 54 -1.29 -2.96 -6.17
C SER A 54 -0.48 -1.71 -6.46
N ILE A 55 0.83 -1.70 -6.22
CA ILE A 55 1.71 -0.55 -6.50
C ILE A 55 2.12 -0.54 -7.97
N PHE A 56 2.72 -1.64 -8.44
CA PHE A 56 3.37 -1.71 -9.75
C PHE A 56 2.46 -2.21 -10.88
N GLY A 57 1.36 -2.88 -10.52
CA GLY A 57 0.50 -3.60 -11.45
C GLY A 57 0.89 -5.08 -11.57
N SER A 58 -0.04 -5.88 -12.09
CA SER A 58 0.20 -7.29 -12.40
C SER A 58 0.85 -7.46 -13.77
N LEU A 59 1.62 -8.54 -13.94
CA LEU A 59 2.28 -8.89 -15.21
C LEU A 59 1.28 -9.18 -16.34
N ASP A 60 0.16 -9.79 -16.00
CA ASP A 60 -0.99 -10.04 -16.87
C ASP A 60 -1.80 -8.76 -17.22
N GLY A 61 -1.51 -7.63 -16.57
CA GLY A 61 -2.13 -6.34 -16.84
C GLY A 61 -3.57 -6.20 -16.33
N ILE A 62 -4.08 -7.18 -15.56
CA ILE A 62 -5.41 -7.10 -14.92
C ILE A 62 -5.40 -6.03 -13.84
N ILE A 63 -4.33 -5.94 -13.06
CA ILE A 63 -4.13 -4.92 -12.03
C ILE A 63 -3.25 -3.82 -12.62
N VAL A 64 -3.80 -2.61 -12.78
CA VAL A 64 -3.08 -1.45 -13.35
C VAL A 64 -2.03 -0.85 -12.39
N GLY A 65 -2.11 -1.20 -11.10
CA GLY A 65 -1.29 -0.64 -10.04
C GLY A 65 -1.67 0.80 -9.70
N TRP A 66 -0.75 1.54 -9.09
CA TRP A 66 -0.90 2.98 -8.82
C TRP A 66 -0.66 3.87 -10.04
N ASN A 67 -0.32 3.26 -11.18
CA ASN A 67 0.04 3.97 -12.39
C ASN A 67 1.12 5.03 -12.13
N LEU A 68 2.23 4.60 -11.52
CA LEU A 68 3.38 5.46 -11.16
C LEU A 68 3.90 6.30 -12.35
N ARG A 69 3.67 5.86 -13.59
CA ARG A 69 4.01 6.63 -14.80
C ARG A 69 3.22 7.93 -14.94
N CYS A 70 2.00 7.98 -14.42
CA CYS A 70 1.15 9.17 -14.41
C CYS A 70 1.41 10.09 -13.20
N LEU A 71 2.11 9.60 -12.17
CA LEU A 71 2.58 10.42 -11.05
C LEU A 71 3.74 11.29 -11.53
N GLN A 72 3.41 12.53 -11.88
CA GLN A 72 4.38 13.53 -12.35
C GLN A 72 4.45 14.68 -11.35
N GLY A 73 5.66 15.05 -10.92
CA GLY A 73 5.86 16.14 -9.94
C GLY A 73 5.36 17.52 -10.38
N ARG A 74 5.09 17.73 -11.68
CA ARG A 74 4.50 18.97 -12.20
C ARG A 74 2.97 18.98 -12.15
N THR A 75 2.35 17.81 -12.20
CA THR A 75 0.88 17.66 -12.25
C THR A 75 0.33 17.43 -10.86
N ASN A 76 0.96 16.52 -10.10
CA ASN A 76 0.56 16.13 -8.74
C ASN A 76 1.80 16.15 -7.82
N PRO A 77 2.32 17.33 -7.44
CA PRO A 77 3.56 17.45 -6.66
C PRO A 77 3.49 16.73 -5.32
N THR A 78 2.35 16.83 -4.61
CA THR A 78 2.16 16.21 -3.30
C THR A 78 2.13 14.69 -3.38
N GLU A 79 1.33 14.12 -4.28
CA GLU A 79 1.24 12.67 -4.45
C GLU A 79 2.58 12.08 -4.93
N TYR A 80 3.26 12.80 -5.83
CA TYR A 80 4.58 12.40 -6.30
C TYR A 80 5.61 12.36 -5.16
N SER A 81 5.66 13.39 -4.31
CA SER A 81 6.55 13.43 -3.16
C SER A 81 6.28 12.31 -2.16
N VAL A 82 5.00 12.02 -1.89
CA VAL A 82 4.60 10.94 -0.97
C VAL A 82 4.94 9.57 -1.54
N ALA A 83 4.70 9.36 -2.84
CA ALA A 83 5.08 8.12 -3.51
C ALA A 83 6.60 7.88 -3.47
N LEU A 84 7.41 8.93 -3.64
CA LEU A 84 8.86 8.84 -3.55
C LEU A 84 9.31 8.48 -2.13
N ASP A 85 8.76 9.15 -1.11
CA ASP A 85 9.12 8.88 0.28
C ASP A 85 8.77 7.44 0.69
N PHE A 86 7.60 6.96 0.26
CA PHE A 86 7.16 5.58 0.50
C PHE A 86 8.00 4.52 -0.23
N LEU A 87 8.47 4.81 -1.45
CA LEU A 87 9.27 3.88 -2.26
C LEU A 87 10.78 3.96 -1.98
N ASP A 88 11.21 4.92 -1.16
CA ASP A 88 12.61 5.10 -0.81
C ASP A 88 13.11 3.89 0.00
N PRO A 89 14.28 3.30 -0.37
CA PRO A 89 14.82 2.17 0.36
C PRO A 89 15.32 2.62 1.75
N ARG A 90 14.53 2.32 2.79
CA ARG A 90 14.87 2.52 4.21
C ARG A 90 15.51 1.30 4.85
#